data_AF-X8AMZ2-F1
#
_entry.id   AF-X8AMZ2-F1
#
_cell.length_a   1.000
_cell.length_b   1.000
_cell.length_c   1.000
_cell.angle_alpha   90.00
_cell.angle_beta   90.00
_cell.angle_gamma   90.00
#
_symmetry.space_group_name_H-M   'P 1'
#
loop_
_entity.id
_entity.type
_entity.pdbx_description
1 polymer ?
#
loop_
_entity_poly.entity_id
_entity_poly.type
_entity_poly.pdbx_seq_one_letter_code
_entity_poly.pdbx_strand_id
1 'polypeptide(L)'
;MGVRTLPAETRRNSRSRSRPSKRYQGIFDGYNSPGSYVTAFDEMFDGQGNVRAPYKGIYAELAPSDASELEARAEALGRAFVDQGITFSLSGKERPFPLDLIPRVISAAEWARLERGITQRVTALEMYLDDIYGDQEILRDGVIPRRLVTSCEHFHRQAAGIVPPNGFASTSPAST
;
A
#
# COMPACT_ATOMS: atom_id res chain seq x y z
N MET A 1 58.18 -22.70 40.77
CA MET A 1 58.43 -21.67 39.74
C MET A 1 57.88 -22.18 38.41
N GLY A 2 56.96 -21.45 37.78
CA GLY A 2 56.38 -21.84 36.49
C GLY A 2 55.06 -21.13 36.22
N VAL A 3 55.09 -19.80 36.12
CA VAL A 3 53.92 -19.01 35.71
C VAL A 3 53.72 -19.23 34.22
N ARG A 4 52.67 -19.96 33.83
CA ARG A 4 52.21 -20.05 32.44
C ARG A 4 51.50 -18.74 32.07
N THR A 5 52.19 -17.88 31.34
CA THR A 5 51.61 -16.74 30.62
C THR A 5 50.65 -17.22 29.54
N LEU A 6 49.40 -16.77 29.59
CA LEU A 6 48.41 -16.91 28.52
C LEU A 6 48.78 -15.96 27.35
N PRO A 7 48.64 -16.38 26.08
CA PRO A 7 48.89 -15.49 24.95
C PRO A 7 47.76 -14.45 24.84
N ALA A 8 48.15 -13.20 24.57
CA ALA A 8 47.23 -12.09 24.36
C ALA A 8 46.41 -12.31 23.07
N GLU A 9 45.08 -12.39 23.20
CA GLU A 9 44.16 -12.37 22.07
C GLU A 9 44.29 -11.03 21.33
N THR A 10 44.82 -11.10 20.12
CA THR A 10 44.80 -9.96 19.20
C THR A 10 43.36 -9.77 18.72
N ARG A 11 42.62 -8.84 19.34
CA ARG A 11 41.32 -8.38 18.84
C ARG A 11 41.49 -7.83 17.43
N ARG A 12 41.09 -8.64 16.44
CA ARG A 12 41.04 -8.25 15.03
C ARG A 12 39.91 -7.24 14.88
N ASN A 13 40.27 -5.96 14.88
CA ASN A 13 39.33 -4.85 14.77
C ASN A 13 38.74 -4.86 13.34
N SER A 14 37.56 -5.45 13.15
CA SER A 14 36.83 -5.39 11.89
C SER A 14 36.31 -3.97 11.71
N ARG A 15 37.12 -3.10 11.09
CA ARG A 15 36.66 -1.80 10.62
C ARG A 15 35.55 -2.05 9.61
N SER A 16 34.29 -1.85 10.02
CA SER A 16 33.20 -1.70 9.07
C SER A 16 33.53 -0.45 8.25
N ARG A 17 33.90 -0.64 6.98
CA ARG A 17 33.97 0.46 6.03
C ARG A 17 32.54 0.95 5.87
N SER A 18 32.17 2.05 6.52
CA SER A 18 30.94 2.76 6.19
C SER A 18 31.07 3.19 4.73
N ARG A 19 30.25 2.59 3.85
CA ARG A 19 30.10 3.11 2.49
C ARG A 19 29.59 4.55 2.60
N PRO A 20 30.11 5.49 1.80
CA PRO A 20 29.54 6.82 1.76
C PRO A 20 28.06 6.68 1.39
N SER A 21 27.18 7.30 2.19
CA SER A 21 25.76 7.38 1.88
C SER A 21 25.58 8.10 0.55
N LYS A 22 24.72 7.57 -0.32
CA LYS A 22 24.31 8.29 -1.53
C LYS A 22 23.63 9.59 -1.09
N ARG A 23 24.08 10.70 -1.64
CA ARG A 23 23.49 12.01 -1.40
C ARG A 23 22.51 12.32 -2.53
N TYR A 24 21.29 12.65 -2.17
CA TYR A 24 20.24 13.03 -3.11
C TYR A 24 20.35 14.52 -3.46
N GLN A 25 19.93 14.89 -4.67
CA GLN A 25 19.98 16.26 -5.22
C GLN A 25 18.69 16.58 -5.97
N GLY A 26 18.47 17.87 -6.27
CA GLY A 26 17.29 18.35 -6.98
C GLY A 26 16.02 18.01 -6.21
N ILE A 27 15.00 17.52 -6.92
CA ILE A 27 13.71 17.11 -6.36
C ILE A 27 13.80 16.05 -5.24
N PHE A 28 14.91 15.32 -5.12
CA PHE A 28 15.08 14.27 -4.11
C PHE A 28 15.86 14.71 -2.88
N ASP A 29 16.26 15.98 -2.76
CA ASP A 29 17.11 16.48 -1.68
C ASP A 29 16.57 16.20 -0.25
N GLY A 30 15.24 16.14 -0.09
CA GLY A 30 14.55 15.81 1.15
C GLY A 30 14.90 14.42 1.71
N TYR A 31 15.31 13.48 0.85
CA TYR A 31 15.75 12.15 1.27
C TYR A 31 17.10 12.17 2.03
N ASN A 32 17.82 13.29 2.02
CA ASN A 32 19.02 13.43 2.86
C ASN A 32 18.68 13.58 4.36
N SER A 33 17.46 13.99 4.68
CA SER A 33 16.98 14.22 6.05
C SER A 33 15.55 13.68 6.23
N PRO A 34 15.34 12.35 6.14
CA PRO A 34 14.01 11.74 6.08
C PRO A 34 13.20 11.81 7.40
N GLY A 35 13.77 12.38 8.47
CA GLY A 35 13.09 12.56 9.76
C GLY A 35 12.56 11.24 10.35
N SER A 36 11.28 11.21 10.70
CA SER A 36 10.60 10.03 11.26
C SER A 36 10.40 8.89 10.26
N TYR A 37 10.59 9.13 8.96
CA TYR A 37 10.35 8.15 7.90
C TYR A 37 11.56 7.26 7.61
N VAL A 38 12.67 7.40 8.35
CA VAL A 38 13.91 6.65 8.10
C VAL A 38 13.73 5.12 8.14
N THR A 39 12.73 4.62 8.87
CA THR A 39 12.41 3.17 8.96
C THR A 39 11.22 2.76 8.11
N ALA A 40 10.55 3.71 7.43
CA ALA A 40 9.41 3.39 6.59
C ALA A 40 9.87 2.67 5.31
N PHE A 41 8.98 1.83 4.77
CA PHE A 41 9.22 1.25 3.45
C PHE A 41 9.00 2.32 2.39
N ASP A 42 9.97 2.52 1.52
CA ASP A 42 9.90 3.43 0.37
C ASP A 42 9.81 2.63 -0.93
N GLU A 43 8.86 3.00 -1.79
CA GLU A 43 8.60 2.36 -3.07
C GLU A 43 9.66 2.67 -4.14
N MET A 44 10.33 3.83 -4.05
CA MET A 44 11.33 4.28 -5.01
C MET A 44 12.75 3.85 -4.62
N PHE A 45 13.14 4.02 -3.36
CA PHE A 45 14.47 3.73 -2.84
C PHE A 45 14.51 2.48 -1.96
N ASP A 46 15.57 1.68 -2.09
CA ASP A 46 15.85 0.58 -1.16
C ASP A 46 16.54 1.09 0.12
N GLY A 47 16.74 0.19 1.10
CA GLY A 47 17.39 0.53 2.37
C GLY A 47 18.87 0.94 2.24
N GLN A 48 19.44 0.86 1.04
CA GLN A 48 20.80 1.28 0.71
C GLN A 48 20.80 2.57 -0.15
N GLY A 49 19.63 3.13 -0.44
CA GLY A 49 19.45 4.34 -1.25
C GLY A 49 19.59 4.12 -2.76
N ASN A 50 19.41 2.90 -3.26
CA ASN A 50 19.32 2.63 -4.69
C ASN A 50 17.88 2.70 -5.18
N VAL A 51 17.70 3.17 -6.41
CA VAL A 51 16.39 3.18 -7.07
C VAL A 51 15.96 1.75 -7.40
N ARG A 52 14.79 1.37 -6.90
CA ARG A 52 14.14 0.08 -7.17
C ARG A 52 13.76 -0.03 -8.64
N ALA A 53 13.83 -1.25 -9.18
CA ALA A 53 13.65 -1.49 -10.61
C ALA A 53 12.36 -0.88 -11.21
N PRO A 54 11.17 -0.99 -10.57
CA PRO A 54 9.93 -0.42 -11.12
C PRO A 54 9.98 1.11 -11.25
N TYR A 55 10.77 1.77 -10.41
CA TYR A 55 10.83 3.23 -10.33
C TYR A 55 11.97 3.85 -11.13
N LYS A 56 12.82 3.06 -11.80
CA LYS A 56 13.97 3.61 -12.57
C LYS A 56 13.55 4.62 -13.64
N GLY A 57 12.46 4.34 -14.36
CA GLY A 57 11.93 5.25 -15.39
C GLY A 57 11.43 6.56 -14.77
N ILE A 58 10.60 6.47 -13.73
CA ILE A 58 10.10 7.64 -13.01
C ILE A 58 11.25 8.47 -12.42
N TYR A 59 12.25 7.83 -11.82
CA TYR A 59 13.42 8.53 -11.30
C TYR A 59 14.19 9.27 -12.40
N ALA A 60 14.39 8.64 -13.58
CA ALA A 60 15.09 9.26 -14.69
C ALA A 60 14.37 10.51 -15.23
N GLU A 61 13.03 10.49 -15.24
CA GLU A 61 12.21 11.64 -15.66
C GLU A 61 12.17 12.75 -14.60
N LEU A 62 12.19 12.42 -13.31
CA LEU A 62 12.09 13.40 -12.23
C LEU A 62 13.43 14.00 -11.82
N ALA A 63 14.52 13.23 -11.87
CA ALA A 63 15.84 13.67 -11.40
C ALA A 63 16.37 14.97 -12.05
N PRO A 64 16.05 15.30 -13.31
CA PRO A 64 16.45 16.57 -13.92
C PRO A 64 15.66 17.79 -13.42
N SER A 65 14.48 17.59 -12.82
CA SER A 65 13.59 18.66 -12.36
C SER A 65 13.87 19.06 -10.92
N ASP A 66 13.50 20.30 -10.59
CA ASP A 66 13.50 20.82 -9.23
C ASP A 66 12.10 20.71 -8.59
N ALA A 67 12.06 20.75 -7.26
CA ALA A 67 10.81 20.66 -6.50
C ALA A 67 9.80 21.75 -6.88
N SER A 68 10.27 22.97 -7.17
CA SER A 68 9.42 24.10 -7.59
C SER A 68 8.74 23.87 -8.94
N GLU A 69 9.37 23.13 -9.85
CA GLU A 69 8.76 22.78 -11.14
C GLU A 69 7.61 21.79 -10.94
N LEU A 70 7.79 20.81 -10.05
CA LEU A 70 6.73 19.85 -9.72
C LEU A 70 5.55 20.54 -9.02
N GLU A 71 5.83 21.49 -8.11
CA GLU A 71 4.81 22.30 -7.44
C GLU A 71 3.99 23.13 -8.45
N ALA A 72 4.67 23.80 -9.40
CA ALA A 72 4.00 24.54 -10.47
C ALA A 72 3.10 23.64 -11.34
N ARG A 73 3.55 22.42 -11.65
CA ARG A 73 2.72 21.42 -12.37
C ARG A 73 1.51 20.98 -11.54
N ALA A 74 1.66 20.83 -10.22
CA ALA A 74 0.58 20.43 -9.34
C ALA A 74 -0.49 21.52 -9.25
N GLU A 75 -0.08 22.79 -9.15
CA GLU A 75 -1.00 23.92 -9.20
C GLU A 75 -1.76 24.00 -10.52
N ALA A 76 -1.05 23.84 -11.65
CA ALA A 76 -1.67 23.89 -12.98
C ALA A 76 -2.71 22.77 -13.16
N LEU A 77 -2.39 21.56 -12.71
CA LEU A 77 -3.31 20.42 -12.70
C LEU A 77 -4.54 20.69 -11.83
N GLY A 78 -4.33 21.26 -10.62
CA GLY A 78 -5.42 21.63 -9.73
C GLY A 78 -6.38 22.64 -10.35
N ARG A 79 -5.87 23.67 -11.03
CA ARG A 79 -6.69 24.65 -11.77
C ARG A 79 -7.48 23.99 -12.89
N ALA A 80 -6.83 23.13 -13.69
CA ALA A 80 -7.49 22.40 -14.77
C ALA A 80 -8.64 21.51 -14.27
N PHE A 81 -8.51 20.90 -13.08
CA PHE A 81 -9.57 20.09 -12.48
C PHE A 81 -10.77 20.93 -12.05
N VAL A 82 -10.54 22.12 -11.50
CA VAL A 82 -11.62 23.07 -11.18
C VAL A 82 -12.33 23.51 -12.47
N ASP A 83 -11.59 23.88 -13.51
CA ASP A 83 -12.14 24.34 -14.78
C ASP A 83 -12.98 23.25 -15.48
N GLN A 84 -12.63 21.97 -15.28
CA GLN A 84 -13.37 20.82 -15.80
C GLN A 84 -14.53 20.36 -14.90
N GLY A 85 -14.75 21.01 -13.76
CA GLY A 85 -15.79 20.62 -12.80
C GLY A 85 -15.51 19.31 -12.06
N ILE A 86 -14.24 18.85 -12.04
CA ILE A 86 -13.79 17.68 -11.27
C ILE A 86 -13.56 18.13 -9.81
N THR A 87 -14.66 18.42 -9.11
CA THR A 87 -14.66 18.89 -7.74
C THR A 87 -15.43 17.94 -6.83
N PHE A 88 -15.08 17.93 -5.55
CA PHE A 88 -15.90 17.31 -4.51
C PHE A 88 -16.33 18.35 -3.49
N SER A 89 -17.56 18.22 -3.00
CA SER A 89 -18.09 19.10 -1.95
C SER A 89 -17.68 18.54 -0.59
N LEU A 90 -16.80 19.26 0.09
CA LEU A 90 -16.46 18.99 1.48
C LEU A 90 -16.97 20.14 2.34
N SER A 91 -17.98 19.87 3.16
CA SER A 91 -18.59 20.85 4.06
C SER A 91 -19.11 22.10 3.33
N GLY A 92 -19.66 21.95 2.13
CA GLY A 92 -20.21 23.04 1.32
C GLY A 92 -19.17 23.90 0.58
N LYS A 93 -17.89 23.53 0.61
CA LYS A 93 -16.85 24.14 -0.22
C LYS A 93 -16.43 23.17 -1.31
N GLU A 94 -16.48 23.62 -2.56
CA GLU A 94 -15.91 22.87 -3.68
C GLU A 94 -14.39 22.92 -3.61
N ARG A 95 -13.77 21.75 -3.75
CA ARG A 95 -12.32 21.62 -3.87
C ARG A 95 -11.98 20.69 -5.03
N PRO A 96 -10.88 20.94 -5.75
CA PRO A 96 -10.39 19.99 -6.74
C PRO A 96 -10.03 18.67 -6.06
N PHE A 97 -10.31 17.55 -6.73
CA PHE A 97 -9.89 16.25 -6.26
C PHE A 97 -8.35 16.22 -6.07
N PRO A 98 -7.82 15.82 -4.88
CA PRO A 98 -6.39 15.79 -4.66
C PRO A 98 -5.79 14.66 -5.51
N LEU A 99 -5.01 15.03 -6.53
CA LEU A 99 -4.30 14.09 -7.38
C LEU A 99 -2.80 14.21 -7.12
N ASP A 100 -2.16 13.08 -6.83
CA ASP A 100 -0.71 12.97 -6.77
C ASP A 100 -0.15 12.93 -8.21
N LEU A 101 0.90 13.72 -8.47
CA LEU A 101 1.61 13.73 -9.74
C LEU A 101 2.51 12.51 -9.91
N ILE A 102 2.98 11.93 -8.80
CA ILE A 102 3.90 10.81 -8.84
C ILE A 102 3.10 9.51 -8.74
N PRO A 103 3.09 8.67 -9.79
CA PRO A 103 2.31 7.45 -9.75
C PRO A 103 2.91 6.45 -8.76
N ARG A 104 2.03 5.71 -8.09
CA ARG A 104 2.41 4.51 -7.36
C ARG A 104 2.62 3.36 -8.34
N VAL A 105 3.87 3.02 -8.64
CA VAL A 105 4.21 1.97 -9.59
C VAL A 105 4.07 0.61 -8.92
N ILE A 106 3.27 -0.27 -9.54
CA ILE A 106 3.13 -1.68 -9.14
C ILE A 106 3.67 -2.53 -10.29
N SER A 107 4.68 -3.36 -10.02
CA SER A 107 5.21 -4.25 -11.06
C SER A 107 4.21 -5.34 -11.45
N ALA A 108 4.35 -5.91 -12.65
CA ALA A 108 3.47 -7.00 -13.11
C ALA A 108 3.51 -8.22 -12.15
N ALA A 109 4.68 -8.54 -11.58
CA ALA A 109 4.82 -9.63 -10.63
C ALA A 109 4.11 -9.35 -9.30
N GLU A 110 4.18 -8.12 -8.80
CA GLU A 110 3.44 -7.68 -7.61
C GLU A 110 1.94 -7.69 -7.89
N TRP A 111 1.52 -7.13 -9.03
CA TRP A 111 0.12 -7.10 -9.44
C TRP A 111 -0.49 -8.49 -9.54
N ALA A 112 0.18 -9.44 -10.21
CA ALA A 112 -0.31 -10.80 -10.34
C ALA A 112 -0.52 -11.48 -8.97
N ARG A 113 0.32 -11.16 -7.97
CA ARG A 113 0.13 -11.66 -6.61
C ARG A 113 -1.03 -10.97 -5.90
N LEU A 114 -1.13 -9.64 -6.03
CA LEU A 114 -2.20 -8.85 -5.44
C LEU A 114 -3.56 -9.25 -5.98
N GLU A 115 -3.69 -9.35 -7.30
CA GLU A 115 -4.90 -9.77 -8.01
C GLU A 115 -5.42 -11.09 -7.45
N ARG A 116 -4.60 -12.15 -7.40
CA ARG A 116 -5.02 -13.45 -6.84
C ARG A 116 -5.51 -13.34 -5.39
N GLY A 117 -4.81 -12.55 -4.57
CA GLY A 117 -5.19 -12.37 -3.16
C GLY A 117 -6.48 -11.56 -3.00
N ILE A 118 -6.68 -10.54 -3.83
CA ILE A 118 -7.89 -9.71 -3.84
C ILE A 118 -9.07 -10.56 -4.30
N THR A 119 -8.95 -11.29 -5.42
CA THR A 119 -9.99 -12.21 -5.91
C THR A 119 -10.36 -13.22 -4.84
N GLN A 120 -9.39 -13.91 -4.25
CA GLN A 120 -9.64 -14.86 -3.16
C GLN A 120 -10.42 -14.22 -2.01
N ARG A 121 -10.02 -13.03 -1.57
CA ARG A 121 -10.65 -12.35 -0.44
C ARG A 121 -12.06 -11.87 -0.75
N VAL A 122 -12.29 -11.34 -1.95
CA VAL A 122 -13.62 -10.91 -2.39
C VAL A 122 -14.55 -12.12 -2.46
N THR A 123 -14.13 -13.22 -3.09
CA THR A 123 -14.94 -14.46 -3.14
C THR A 123 -15.26 -14.98 -1.74
N ALA A 124 -14.29 -14.98 -0.81
CA ALA A 124 -14.53 -15.40 0.56
C ALA A 124 -15.53 -14.49 1.29
N LEU A 125 -15.44 -13.17 1.09
CA LEU A 125 -16.36 -12.20 1.70
C LEU A 125 -17.78 -12.33 1.13
N GLU A 126 -17.91 -12.59 -0.16
CA GLU A 126 -19.20 -12.80 -0.81
C GLU A 126 -19.86 -14.08 -0.32
N MET A 127 -19.13 -15.21 -0.27
CA MET A 127 -19.64 -16.47 0.31
C MET A 127 -20.00 -16.31 1.79
N TYR A 128 -19.21 -15.53 2.53
CA TYR A 128 -19.53 -15.22 3.92
C TYR A 128 -20.84 -14.43 4.05
N LEU A 129 -21.05 -13.41 3.21
CA LEU A 129 -22.29 -12.62 3.25
C LEU A 129 -23.50 -13.47 2.84
N ASP A 130 -23.36 -14.29 1.79
CA ASP A 130 -24.39 -15.24 1.34
C ASP A 130 -24.78 -16.19 2.47
N ASP A 131 -23.81 -16.80 3.14
CA ASP A 131 -24.05 -17.73 4.23
C ASP A 131 -24.69 -17.03 5.46
N ILE A 132 -24.18 -15.87 5.87
CA ILE A 132 -24.71 -15.16 7.04
C ILE A 132 -26.17 -14.71 6.86
N TYR A 133 -26.55 -14.30 5.65
CA TYR A 133 -27.92 -13.88 5.34
C TYR A 133 -28.81 -15.01 4.80
N GLY A 134 -28.23 -16.17 4.51
CA GLY A 134 -28.90 -17.41 4.11
C GLY A 134 -28.85 -18.48 5.21
N ASP A 135 -28.15 -19.57 4.93
CA ASP A 135 -28.22 -20.81 5.72
C ASP A 135 -27.47 -20.76 7.06
N GLN A 136 -26.49 -19.87 7.21
CA GLN A 136 -25.69 -19.65 8.42
C GLN A 136 -24.88 -20.88 8.87
N GLU A 137 -24.36 -21.65 7.93
CA GLU A 137 -23.52 -22.83 8.19
C GLU A 137 -22.27 -22.46 8.99
N ILE A 138 -21.59 -21.35 8.67
CA ILE A 138 -20.39 -20.90 9.39
C ILE A 138 -20.66 -20.62 10.88
N LEU A 139 -21.92 -20.31 11.23
CA LEU A 139 -22.37 -20.13 12.61
C LEU A 139 -22.79 -21.47 13.25
N ARG A 140 -23.42 -22.37 12.48
CA ARG A 140 -23.79 -23.71 12.93
C ARG A 140 -22.55 -24.55 13.25
N ASP A 141 -21.52 -24.45 12.42
CA ASP A 141 -20.24 -25.14 12.56
C ASP A 141 -19.34 -24.51 13.65
N GLY A 142 -19.72 -23.34 14.18
CA GLY A 142 -18.99 -22.68 15.26
C GLY A 142 -17.66 -22.04 14.84
N VAL A 143 -17.37 -21.95 13.54
CA VAL A 143 -16.19 -21.26 12.99
C VAL A 143 -16.24 -19.77 13.36
N ILE A 144 -17.42 -19.16 13.27
CA ILE A 144 -17.66 -17.80 13.75
C ILE A 144 -18.74 -17.82 14.85
N PRO A 145 -18.48 -17.24 16.03
CA PRO A 145 -19.49 -17.15 17.08
C PRO A 145 -20.71 -16.32 16.64
N ARG A 146 -21.92 -16.90 16.73
CA ARG A 146 -23.19 -16.22 16.37
C ARG A 146 -23.36 -14.85 17.03
N ARG A 147 -22.91 -14.70 18.28
CA ARG A 147 -22.95 -13.41 18.98
C ARG A 147 -22.18 -12.32 18.23
N LEU A 148 -21.02 -12.63 17.66
CA LEU A 148 -20.17 -11.67 16.95
C LEU A 148 -20.91 -11.00 15.78
N VAL A 149 -21.68 -11.80 15.04
CA VAL A 149 -22.45 -11.32 13.89
C VAL A 149 -23.70 -10.57 14.34
N THR A 150 -24.51 -11.21 15.18
CA THR A 150 -25.83 -10.68 15.56
C THR A 150 -25.79 -9.41 16.43
N SER A 151 -24.66 -9.11 17.07
CA SER A 151 -24.45 -7.87 17.83
C SER A 151 -23.78 -6.74 17.03
N CYS A 152 -23.38 -6.99 15.78
CA CYS A 152 -22.75 -5.97 14.94
C CYS A 152 -23.78 -4.92 14.50
N GLU A 153 -23.45 -3.63 14.59
CA GLU A 153 -24.31 -2.53 14.13
C GLU A 153 -24.64 -2.63 12.64
N HIS A 154 -23.71 -3.19 11.85
CA HIS A 154 -23.85 -3.37 10.41
C HIS A 154 -24.48 -4.71 10.00
N PHE A 155 -25.00 -5.48 10.96
CA PHE A 155 -25.79 -6.67 10.64
C PHE A 155 -27.27 -6.29 10.48
N HIS A 156 -27.76 -6.36 9.25
CA HIS A 156 -29.12 -5.94 8.91
C HIS A 156 -30.02 -7.15 8.77
N ARG A 157 -30.80 -7.48 9.82
CA ARG A 157 -31.74 -8.62 9.81
C ARG A 157 -32.73 -8.57 8.64
N GLN A 158 -33.06 -7.37 8.18
CA GLN A 158 -33.93 -7.11 7.05
C GLN A 158 -33.37 -7.62 5.72
N ALA A 159 -32.05 -7.83 5.63
CA ALA A 159 -31.40 -8.38 4.45
C ALA A 159 -31.44 -9.91 4.38
N ALA A 160 -31.93 -10.60 5.43
CA ALA A 160 -32.04 -12.05 5.42
C ALA A 160 -32.96 -12.53 4.28
N GLY A 161 -32.47 -13.49 3.49
CA GLY A 161 -33.19 -14.04 2.34
C GLY A 161 -33.25 -13.14 1.10
N ILE A 162 -32.61 -11.96 1.10
CA ILE A 162 -32.47 -11.14 -0.12
C ILE A 162 -31.42 -11.77 -1.01
N VAL A 163 -31.82 -12.16 -2.23
CA VAL A 163 -30.90 -12.64 -3.26
C VAL A 163 -30.55 -11.48 -4.20
N PRO A 164 -29.27 -11.08 -4.32
CA PRO A 164 -28.86 -10.01 -5.24
C PRO A 164 -29.15 -10.37 -6.70
N PRO A 165 -29.45 -9.40 -7.59
CA PRO A 165 -29.78 -9.65 -9.00
C PRO A 165 -28.70 -10.39 -9.80
N ASN A 166 -27.43 -10.25 -9.42
CA ASN A 166 -26.30 -10.90 -10.08
C ASN A 166 -25.78 -12.13 -9.31
N GLY A 167 -26.48 -12.55 -8.25
CA GLY A 167 -25.98 -13.52 -7.28
C GLY A 167 -24.71 -13.03 -6.55
N PHE A 168 -24.12 -13.91 -5.75
CA PHE A 168 -22.75 -13.77 -5.25
C PHE A 168 -21.80 -14.46 -6.27
N ALA A 169 -20.52 -14.09 -6.40
CA ALA A 169 -19.67 -14.61 -7.49
C ALA A 169 -19.53 -16.15 -7.52
N SER A 170 -19.87 -16.84 -6.43
CA SER A 170 -19.98 -18.30 -6.36
C SER A 170 -21.13 -18.90 -7.21
N THR A 171 -22.07 -18.07 -7.69
CA THR A 171 -23.21 -18.51 -8.52
C THR A 171 -23.11 -18.15 -10.00
N SER A 172 -22.00 -17.54 -10.44
CA SER A 172 -21.76 -17.39 -11.87
C SER A 172 -21.21 -18.70 -12.42
N PRO A 173 -21.92 -19.42 -13.32
CA PRO A 173 -21.33 -20.55 -14.01
C PRO A 173 -20.18 -19.99 -14.83
N ALA A 174 -18.97 -20.45 -14.52
CA ALA A 174 -17.80 -20.26 -15.37
C ALA A 174 -18.20 -20.59 -16.81
N SER A 175 -18.41 -19.55 -17.61
CA SER A 175 -18.75 -19.67 -19.01
C SER A 175 -17.43 -19.76 -19.76
N THR A 176 -17.15 -21.01 -20.18
CA THR A 176 -16.35 -21.48 -21.34
C THR A 176 -15.24 -20.59 -21.86
#